data_AF-A0A378BX33-F1
#
_entry.id   AF-A0A378BX33-F1
#
_cell.length_a   1.000
_cell.length_b   1.000
_cell.length_c   1.000
_cell.angle_alpha   90.00
_cell.angle_beta   90.00
_cell.angle_gamma   90.00
#
_symmetry.space_group_name_H-M   'P 1'
#
loop_
_entity.id
_entity.type
_entity.pdbx_description
1 polymer ?
#
loop_
_entity_poly.entity_id
_entity_poly.type
_entity_poly.pdbx_seq_one_letter_code
_entity_poly.pdbx_strand_id
1 'polypeptide(L)' 'MALQPHGVGFLEPGMQVATIDHSMWFHRPFNINEWLLYSVESTSASSARGFVRGEFYTQDGTLVASTVQEGVMRNRNA' A
#
# COMPACT_ATOMS: atom_id res chain seq x y z
N MET A 1 -0.26 5.70 -0.06
CA MET A 1 -1.63 5.16 -0.30
C MET A 1 -2.21 5.81 -1.56
N ALA A 2 -2.78 5.02 -2.48
CA ALA A 2 -3.22 5.51 -3.79
C ALA A 2 -4.31 6.60 -3.78
N LEU A 3 -4.99 6.81 -2.64
CA LEU A 3 -5.98 7.88 -2.44
C LEU A 3 -5.37 9.25 -2.10
N GLN A 4 -4.12 9.29 -1.63
CA GLN A 4 -3.49 10.54 -1.14
C GLN A 4 -3.44 11.66 -2.20
N PRO A 5 -3.07 11.40 -3.47
CA PRO A 5 -3.09 12.45 -4.51
C PRO A 5 -4.50 12.98 -4.82
N HIS A 6 -5.55 12.27 -4.41
CA HIS A 6 -6.95 12.62 -4.66
C HIS A 6 -7.62 13.30 -3.47
N GLY A 7 -6.91 13.49 -2.35
CA GLY A 7 -7.40 14.23 -1.18
C GLY A 7 -8.57 13.56 -0.44
N VAL A 8 -8.86 12.28 -0.72
CA VAL A 8 -9.99 11.55 -0.13
C VAL A 8 -9.54 10.50 0.87
N GLY A 9 -10.33 10.31 1.92
CA GLY A 9 -10.12 9.25 2.90
C GLY A 9 -10.70 7.91 2.44
N PHE A 10 -10.07 6.79 2.77
CA PHE A 10 -10.64 5.46 2.41
C PHE A 10 -11.96 5.13 3.15
N LEU A 11 -12.20 5.77 4.30
CA LEU A 11 -13.45 5.68 5.08
C LEU A 11 -14.43 6.82 4.78
N GLU A 12 -14.08 7.72 3.87
CA GLU A 12 -14.94 8.84 3.52
C GLU A 12 -16.25 8.33 2.88
N PRO A 13 -17.42 8.88 3.24
CA PRO A 13 -18.69 8.46 2.67
C PRO A 13 -18.68 8.49 1.13
N GLY A 14 -19.11 7.41 0.50
CA GLY A 14 -19.11 7.25 -0.96
C GLY A 14 -17.83 6.63 -1.52
N MET A 15 -16.75 6.53 -0.75
CA MET A 15 -15.58 5.77 -1.17
C MET A 15 -15.81 4.27 -1.01
N GLN A 16 -15.60 3.54 -2.10
CA GLN A 16 -15.53 2.09 -2.12
C GLN A 16 -14.09 1.68 -2.45
N VAL A 17 -13.42 1.10 -1.46
CA VAL A 17 -12.03 0.64 -1.55
C VAL A 17 -11.98 -0.82 -1.13
N ALA A 18 -11.39 -1.68 -1.96
CA ALA A 18 -11.23 -3.10 -1.66
C ALA A 18 -9.96 -3.64 -2.30
N THR A 19 -9.25 -4.54 -1.62
CA THR A 19 -8.07 -5.20 -2.19
C THR A 19 -8.48 -6.18 -3.29
N ILE A 20 -7.71 -6.24 -4.38
CA ILE A 20 -7.89 -7.22 -5.46
C ILE A 20 -6.89 -8.35 -5.26
N ASP A 21 -5.61 -7.99 -5.14
CA ASP A 21 -4.50 -8.91 -4.94
C ASP A 21 -3.52 -8.36 -3.90
N HIS A 22 -2.66 -9.24 -3.39
CA HIS A 22 -1.57 -8.87 -2.50
C HIS A 22 -0.43 -9.87 -2.68
N SER A 23 0.76 -9.37 -3.00
CA SER A 23 1.96 -10.18 -3.16
C SER A 23 3.06 -9.66 -2.26
N MET A 24 3.81 -10.58 -1.64
CA MET A 24 4.89 -10.27 -0.72
C MET A 24 6.08 -11.20 -0.96
N TRP A 25 7.28 -10.65 -0.86
CA TRP A 25 8.54 -11.38 -0.95
C TRP A 25 9.38 -11.09 0.27
N PHE A 26 9.81 -12.15 0.95
CA PHE A 26 10.66 -12.10 2.13
C PHE A 26 12.12 -12.29 1.68
N HIS A 27 12.94 -11.27 1.89
CA HIS A 27 14.31 -11.22 1.37
C HIS A 27 15.34 -11.69 2.40
N ARG A 28 15.09 -11.37 3.69
CA ARG A 28 16.03 -11.58 4.80
C ARG A 28 15.26 -11.89 6.10
N PRO A 29 15.87 -12.62 7.06
CA PRO A 29 15.27 -12.79 8.39
C PRO A 29 15.17 -11.45 9.11
N PHE A 30 14.17 -11.31 9.98
CA PHE A 30 13.95 -10.12 10.80
C PHE A 30 13.18 -10.46 12.07
N ASN A 31 13.22 -9.56 13.05
CA ASN A 31 12.48 -9.69 14.30
C ASN A 31 11.31 -8.70 14.33
N ILE A 32 10.07 -9.20 14.36
CA ILE A 32 8.86 -8.35 14.39
C ILE A 32 8.69 -7.59 15.72
N ASN A 33 9.46 -7.93 16.76
CA ASN A 33 9.48 -7.19 18.02
C ASN A 33 10.40 -5.96 17.97
N GLU A 34 11.17 -5.78 16.89
CA GLU A 34 11.99 -4.60 16.63
C GLU A 34 11.29 -3.68 15.62
N TRP A 35 11.71 -2.42 15.57
CA TRP A 35 11.11 -1.45 14.65
C TRP A 35 11.38 -1.82 13.19
N LEU A 36 10.30 -1.79 12.41
CA LEU A 36 10.33 -1.84 10.96
C LEU A 36 9.70 -0.57 10.38
N LEU A 37 10.40 0.07 9.45
CA LEU A 37 9.84 1.09 8.58
C LEU A 37 9.09 0.40 7.44
N TYR A 38 7.82 0.77 7.24
CA TYR A 38 7.08 0.41 6.04
C TYR A 38 7.00 1.63 5.09
N SER A 39 7.87 1.63 4.08
CA SER A 39 7.90 2.67 3.04
C SER A 39 6.94 2.29 1.92
N VAL A 40 5.97 3.15 1.60
CA VAL A 40 4.91 2.84 0.63
C VAL A 40 4.76 3.97 -0.38
N GLU A 41 4.65 3.61 -1.65
CA GLU A 41 4.33 4.53 -2.74
C GLU A 41 3.13 4.03 -3.56
N SER A 42 2.47 4.96 -4.24
CA SER A 42 1.47 4.66 -5.27
C SER A 42 2.01 5.14 -6.60
N THR A 43 2.33 4.22 -7.50
CA THR A 43 2.93 4.58 -8.79
C THR A 43 1.89 4.81 -9.88
N SER A 44 0.65 4.34 -9.71
CA SER A 44 -0.45 4.57 -10.65
C SER A 44 -1.82 4.41 -10.00
N ALA A 45 -2.80 5.18 -10.49
CA ALA A 45 -4.23 4.98 -10.22
C ALA A 45 -5.00 5.25 -11.51
N SER A 46 -5.75 4.27 -12.00
CA SER A 46 -6.53 4.40 -13.24
C SER A 46 -7.65 3.34 -13.28
N SER A 47 -8.67 3.60 -14.10
CA SER A 47 -9.75 2.63 -14.35
C SER A 47 -10.40 2.06 -13.07
N ALA A 48 -10.66 2.94 -12.10
CA ALA A 48 -11.20 2.58 -10.78
C ALA A 48 -10.33 1.61 -9.96
N ARG A 49 -9.01 1.64 -10.18
CA ARG A 49 -8.02 0.87 -9.41
C ARG A 49 -6.87 1.75 -8.95
N GLY A 50 -6.28 1.38 -7.82
CA GLY A 50 -5.05 1.98 -7.29
C GLY A 50 -3.99 0.91 -7.09
N PHE A 51 -2.76 1.21 -7.54
CA PHE A 51 -1.62 0.32 -7.44
C PHE A 51 -0.59 0.88 -6.47
N VAL A 52 -0.16 0.06 -5.51
CA VAL A 52 0.83 0.45 -4.49
C VAL A 52 1.96 -0.57 -4.40
N ARG A 53 3.15 -0.05 -4.11
CA ARG A 53 4.33 -0.84 -3.75
C ARG A 53 4.77 -0.46 -2.35
N GLY A 54 5.25 -1.44 -1.60
CA GLY A 54 5.75 -1.22 -0.24
C GLY A 54 7.01 -2.00 0.04
N GLU A 55 7.86 -1.45 0.88
CA GLU A 55 9.14 -2.03 1.29
C GLU A 55 9.29 -1.93 2.80
N PHE A 56 9.74 -3.02 3.42
CA PHE A 56 10.01 -3.09 4.84
C PHE A 56 11.50 -3.01 5.10
N TYR A 57 11.90 -2.07 5.96
CA TYR A 57 13.28 -1.86 6.39
C TYR A 57 13.40 -1.99 7.90
N THR A 58 14.46 -2.61 8.39
CA THR A 58 14.86 -2.52 9.79
C THR A 58 15.39 -1.13 10.13
N GLN A 59 15.53 -0.82 11.42
CA GLN A 59 16.03 0.48 11.88
C GLN A 59 17.47 0.80 11.41
N ASP A 60 18.30 -0.21 11.16
CA ASP A 60 19.64 -0.10 10.55
C ASP A 60 19.61 0.00 9.02
N GLY A 61 18.42 -0.01 8.40
CA GLY A 61 18.24 0.20 6.95
C GLY A 61 18.29 -1.08 6.12
N THR A 62 18.27 -2.27 6.73
CA THR A 62 18.25 -3.53 5.99
C THR A 62 16.87 -3.78 5.37
N LEU A 63 16.80 -3.96 4.04
CA LEU A 63 15.59 -4.35 3.32
C LEU A 63 15.22 -5.82 3.62
N VAL A 64 14.09 -6.04 4.29
CA VAL A 64 13.66 -7.37 4.75
C VAL A 64 12.51 -7.96 3.96
N ALA A 65 11.62 -7.14 3.42
CA ALA A 65 10.52 -7.60 2.57
C ALA A 65 10.07 -6.52 1.57
N SER A 66 9.48 -6.97 0.47
CA SER A 66 8.79 -6.10 -0.50
C SER A 66 7.37 -6.59 -0.71
N THR A 67 6.47 -5.66 -1.02
CA THR A 67 5.04 -5.88 -1.22
C THR A 67 4.55 -5.14 -2.45
N VAL A 68 3.55 -5.72 -3.10
CA VAL A 68 2.78 -5.09 -4.17
C VAL A 68 1.32 -5.41 -3.94
N GLN A 69 0.44 -4.44 -4.19
CA GLN A 69 -1.00 -4.60 -4.05
C GLN A 69 -1.73 -3.69 -5.05
N GLU A 70 -2.72 -4.24 -5.74
CA GLU A 70 -3.75 -3.48 -6.44
C GLU A 70 -5.08 -3.57 -5.68
N GLY A 71 -5.86 -2.50 -5.74
CA GLY A 71 -7.19 -2.45 -5.13
C GLY A 71 -8.18 -1.68 -5.99
N VAL A 72 -9.46 -2.05 -5.87
CA VAL A 72 -10.56 -1.23 -6.35
C VAL A 72 -10.54 0.11 -5.61
N MET A 73 -10.72 1.20 -6.35
CA MET A 73 -10.82 2.56 -5.84
C MET A 73 -11.93 3.28 -6.60
N ARG A 74 -13.10 3.44 -5.96
CA ARG A 74 -14.28 4.09 -6.57
C ARG A 74 -14.82 5.17 -5.64
N ASN A 75 -15.10 6.35 -6.20
CA ASN A 75 -15.99 7.33 -5.57
C ASN A 75 -17.39 7.12 -6.16
N ARG A 76 -18.37 6.76 -5.32
CA ARG A 76 -19.77 6.50 -5.73
C ARG A 76 -20.64 7.76 -5.76
N ASN A 77 -20.13 8.88 -5.27
CA ASN A 77 -20.82 10.17 -5.31
C ASN A 77 -20.44 11.00 -6.54
N ALA A 78 -19.45 10.54 -7.31
CA ALA A 78 -18.97 11.17 -8.54
C ALA A 78 -19.68 10.64 -9.78
#